data_AF-A0A952ZEN2-F1
#
_entry.id   AF-A0A952ZEN2-F1
#
_cell.length_a   1.000
_cell.length_b   1.000
_cell.length_c   1.000
_cell.angle_alpha   90.00
_cell.angle_beta   90.00
_cell.angle_gamma   90.00
#
_symmetry.space_group_name_H-M   'P 1'
#
loop_
_entity.id
_entity.type
_entity.pdbx_description
1 polymer ?
#
loop_
_entity_poly.entity_id
_entity_poly.type
_entity_poly.pdbx_seq_one_letter_code
_entity_poly.pdbx_strand_id
1 'polypeptide(L)'
;MAEYKIERLGGFAGFGLPGSHLASRGRIAAAQLEQQVQDALEALFAKHAKARRPATRGPARDMFSYRITRTTDSGEQSIEVPEADVPGALINCIKDELI
;
A
#
# COMPACT_ATOMS: atom_id res chain seq x y z
N MET A 1 7.98 0.92 17.39
CA MET A 1 6.61 1.44 17.11
C MET A 1 6.29 1.13 15.67
N ALA A 2 5.11 0.57 15.38
CA ALA A 2 4.78 0.15 14.01
C ALA A 2 4.44 1.35 13.11
N GLU A 3 4.97 1.37 11.90
CA GLU A 3 4.69 2.38 10.85
C GLU A 3 4.14 1.70 9.60
N TYR A 4 3.19 2.35 8.94
CA TYR A 4 2.68 1.96 7.63
C TYR A 4 3.09 2.99 6.58
N LYS A 5 3.80 2.53 5.56
CA LYS A 5 4.06 3.27 4.33
C LYS A 5 3.12 2.76 3.24
N ILE A 6 2.57 3.66 2.44
CA ILE A 6 1.78 3.32 1.27
C ILE A 6 2.33 4.01 0.03
N GLU A 7 2.39 3.29 -1.08
CA GLU A 7 2.83 3.80 -2.37
C GLU A 7 1.78 3.44 -3.42
N ARG A 8 1.35 4.42 -4.22
CA ARG A 8 0.49 4.18 -5.39
C ARG A 8 1.39 3.79 -6.57
N LEU A 9 1.10 2.65 -7.18
CA LEU A 9 1.84 2.04 -8.27
C LEU A 9 0.96 1.91 -9.52
N GLY A 10 1.48 2.33 -10.68
CA GLY A 10 0.78 2.19 -11.96
C GLY A 10 -0.43 3.10 -12.09
N GLY A 11 -1.36 2.73 -12.97
CA GLY A 11 -2.53 3.54 -13.34
C GLY A 11 -2.32 4.43 -14.56
N PHE A 12 -3.40 5.09 -14.98
CA PHE A 12 -3.48 5.92 -16.20
C PHE A 12 -2.27 6.86 -16.31
N ALA A 13 -1.59 6.89 -17.46
CA ALA A 13 -0.38 7.69 -17.74
C ALA A 13 0.95 7.28 -17.06
N GLY A 14 1.03 6.11 -16.41
CA GLY A 14 2.31 5.54 -15.99
C GLY A 14 2.88 6.07 -14.68
N PHE A 15 2.06 6.72 -13.84
CA PHE A 15 2.46 7.19 -12.51
C PHE A 15 3.13 6.11 -11.66
N GLY A 16 4.27 6.44 -11.06
CA GLY A 16 5.04 5.53 -10.21
C GLY A 16 5.77 4.39 -10.94
N LEU A 17 5.81 4.39 -12.28
CA LEU A 17 6.66 3.47 -13.07
C LEU A 17 8.10 4.00 -13.21
N PRO A 18 9.09 3.13 -13.51
CA PRO A 18 10.45 3.56 -13.80
C PRO A 18 10.47 4.64 -14.89
N GLY A 19 11.08 5.81 -14.61
CA GLY A 19 11.09 6.98 -15.50
C GLY A 19 9.99 8.02 -15.23
N SER A 20 9.12 7.80 -14.26
CA SER A 20 8.16 8.81 -13.80
C SER A 20 8.85 9.88 -12.97
N HIS A 21 8.52 11.14 -13.21
CA HIS A 21 8.96 12.28 -12.39
C HIS A 21 7.98 12.56 -11.24
N LEU A 22 6.94 11.72 -11.06
CA LEU A 22 5.98 11.83 -9.98
C LEU A 22 5.84 10.48 -9.27
N ALA A 23 5.93 10.52 -7.95
CA ALA A 23 5.60 9.42 -7.05
C ALA A 23 4.44 9.83 -6.14
N SER A 24 3.55 8.89 -5.81
CA SER A 24 2.52 9.13 -4.79
C SER A 24 2.78 8.24 -3.59
N ARG A 25 3.13 8.84 -2.45
CA ARG A 25 3.51 8.11 -1.23
C ARG A 25 2.88 8.72 0.01
N GLY A 26 2.63 7.88 1.01
CA GLY A 26 2.17 8.28 2.34
C GLY A 26 2.87 7.48 3.43
N ARG A 27 2.96 8.04 4.63
CA ARG A 27 3.43 7.37 5.85
C ARG A 27 2.54 7.75 7.01
N ILE A 28 2.12 6.76 7.78
CA ILE A 28 1.30 6.94 8.97
C ILE A 28 1.74 5.98 10.07
N ALA A 29 1.88 6.50 11.29
CA ALA A 29 2.15 5.64 12.44
C ALA A 29 0.91 4.81 12.77
N ALA A 30 1.10 3.55 13.17
CA ALA A 30 -0.02 2.69 13.57
C ALA A 30 -0.86 3.35 14.68
N ALA A 31 -0.23 4.04 15.61
CA ALA A 31 -0.89 4.77 16.70
C ALA A 31 -1.79 5.93 16.25
N GLN A 32 -1.63 6.43 15.02
CA GLN A 32 -2.48 7.48 14.43
C GLN A 32 -3.69 6.92 13.67
N LEU A 33 -3.74 5.60 13.46
CA LEU A 33 -4.86 4.93 12.81
C LEU A 33 -5.91 4.53 13.84
N GLU A 34 -7.18 4.66 13.47
CA GLU A 34 -8.28 4.08 14.24
C GLU A 34 -8.13 2.56 14.34
N GLN A 35 -8.58 1.97 15.45
CA GLN A 35 -8.46 0.53 15.69
C GLN A 35 -9.07 -0.31 14.56
N GLN A 36 -10.21 0.12 14.02
CA GLN A 36 -10.87 -0.56 12.89
C GLN A 36 -9.99 -0.62 11.63
N VAL A 37 -9.22 0.45 11.38
CA VAL A 37 -8.29 0.50 10.25
C VAL A 37 -7.07 -0.39 10.51
N GLN A 38 -6.56 -0.39 11.75
CA GLN A 38 -5.46 -1.27 12.13
C GLN A 38 -5.84 -2.75 11.96
N ASP A 39 -7.04 -3.15 12.42
CA ASP A 39 -7.55 -4.52 12.30
C ASP A 39 -7.73 -4.91 10.82
N ALA A 40 -8.23 -3.99 9.98
CA ALA A 40 -8.37 -4.21 8.54
C ALA A 40 -7.00 -4.44 7.86
N LEU A 41 -5.98 -3.65 8.20
CA LEU A 41 -4.62 -3.84 7.70
C LEU A 41 -4.05 -5.18 8.16
N GLU A 42 -4.21 -5.52 9.44
CA GLU A 42 -3.72 -6.79 9.97
C GLU A 42 -4.36 -7.99 9.26
N ALA A 43 -5.68 -7.95 9.04
CA ALA A 43 -6.39 -8.97 8.28
C ALA A 43 -5.88 -9.08 6.84
N LEU A 44 -5.55 -7.95 6.22
CA LEU A 44 -5.03 -7.87 4.84
C LEU A 44 -3.61 -8.45 4.74
N PHE A 45 -2.71 -8.12 5.68
CA PHE A 45 -1.40 -8.75 5.81
C PHE A 45 -1.50 -10.25 6.10
N ALA A 46 -2.42 -10.68 6.98
CA ALA A 46 -2.62 -12.09 7.30
C ALA A 46 -3.19 -12.89 6.11
N LYS A 47 -4.09 -12.30 5.33
CA LYS A 47 -4.61 -12.89 4.08
C LYS A 47 -3.50 -13.09 3.05
N HIS A 48 -2.61 -12.11 2.90
CA HIS A 48 -1.44 -12.21 2.01
C HIS A 48 -0.39 -13.20 2.51
N ALA A 49 -0.17 -13.31 3.83
CA ALA A 49 0.73 -14.30 4.40
C ALA A 49 0.24 -15.75 4.19
N LYS A 50 -1.09 -15.96 4.20
CA LYS A 50 -1.72 -17.27 3.92
C LYS A 50 -1.77 -17.60 2.43
N ALA A 51 -1.79 -16.59 1.56
CA ALA A 51 -1.66 -16.78 0.13
C ALA A 51 -0.22 -17.24 -0.19
N ARG A 52 -0.03 -18.56 -0.35
CA ARG A 52 1.28 -19.22 -0.57
C ARG A 52 2.00 -18.83 -1.87
N ARG A 53 1.53 -17.80 -2.57
CA ARG A 53 2.09 -17.20 -3.78
C ARG A 53 1.76 -15.71 -3.77
N PRO A 54 2.66 -14.83 -4.23
CA PRO A 54 2.27 -13.46 -4.49
C PRO A 54 1.09 -13.51 -5.47
N ALA A 55 0.00 -12.85 -5.14
CA ALA A 55 -1.10 -12.68 -6.07
C ALA A 55 -0.58 -11.78 -7.21
N THR A 56 0.16 -12.36 -8.15
CA THR A 56 0.39 -11.81 -9.47
C THR A 56 -0.92 -11.90 -10.24
N ARG A 57 -1.97 -11.24 -9.73
CA ARG A 57 -3.00 -10.69 -10.61
C ARG A 57 -2.26 -9.59 -11.35
N GLY A 58 -1.78 -9.92 -12.55
CA GLY A 58 -1.21 -8.95 -13.47
C GLY A 58 -2.12 -7.72 -13.52
N PRO A 59 -1.56 -6.51 -13.67
CA PRO A 59 -2.31 -5.28 -13.53
C PRO A 59 -3.53 -5.34 -14.44
N ALA A 60 -4.73 -5.27 -13.84
CA ALA A 60 -5.90 -4.86 -14.59
C ALA A 60 -5.49 -3.53 -15.22
N ARG A 61 -5.43 -3.48 -16.56
CA ARG A 61 -4.65 -2.48 -17.33
C ARG A 61 -5.04 -1.02 -17.07
N ASP A 62 -6.14 -0.80 -16.33
CA ASP A 62 -6.70 0.52 -16.00
C ASP A 62 -6.89 0.79 -14.49
N MET A 63 -6.37 -0.07 -13.59
CA MET A 63 -6.52 0.11 -12.14
C MET A 63 -5.19 0.45 -11.45
N PHE A 64 -5.23 1.40 -10.52
CA PHE A 64 -4.10 1.66 -9.62
C PHE A 64 -3.87 0.44 -8.71
N SER A 65 -2.61 0.04 -8.57
CA SER A 65 -2.17 -0.90 -7.54
C SER A 65 -1.52 -0.11 -6.41
N TYR A 66 -1.57 -0.61 -5.19
CA TYR A 66 -0.98 0.04 -4.03
C TYR A 66 -0.06 -0.93 -3.33
N ARG A 67 1.16 -0.48 -3.03
CA ARG A 67 2.07 -1.20 -2.15
C ARG A 67 1.92 -0.67 -0.74
N ILE A 68 1.54 -1.54 0.18
CA ILE A 68 1.49 -1.24 1.61
C ILE A 68 2.67 -1.95 2.27
N THR A 69 3.49 -1.17 2.95
CA THR A 69 4.66 -1.63 3.67
C THR A 69 4.44 -1.37 5.16
N ARG A 70 4.50 -2.41 5.98
CA ARG A 70 4.45 -2.31 7.43
C ARG A 70 5.84 -2.56 7.99
N THR A 71 6.33 -1.61 8.77
CA THR A 71 7.57 -1.73 9.54
C THR A 71 7.22 -2.05 10.98
N THR A 72 7.70 -3.19 11.48
CA THR A 72 7.53 -3.63 12.87
C THR A 72 8.90 -3.95 13.47
N ASP A 73 8.95 -4.20 14.78
CA ASP A 73 10.19 -4.62 15.45
C ASP A 73 10.71 -5.97 14.92
N SER A 74 9.85 -6.76 14.26
CA SER A 74 10.20 -8.02 13.59
C SER A 74 10.71 -7.84 12.15
N GLY A 75 10.76 -6.61 11.65
CA GLY A 75 11.20 -6.27 10.30
C GLY A 75 10.11 -5.64 9.43
N GLU A 76 10.46 -5.45 8.16
CA GLU A 76 9.60 -4.82 7.15
C GLU A 76 8.87 -5.90 6.33
N GLN A 77 7.57 -5.73 6.17
CA GLN A 77 6.73 -6.60 5.34
C GLN A 77 5.96 -5.74 4.34
N SER A 78 5.97 -6.14 3.07
CA SER A 78 5.29 -5.43 1.99
C SER A 78 4.30 -6.32 1.26
N ILE A 79 3.16 -5.76 0.89
CA ILE A 79 2.10 -6.40 0.11
C ILE A 79 1.61 -5.45 -0.96
N GLU A 80 1.19 -5.99 -2.10
CA GLU A 80 0.60 -5.24 -3.20
C GLU A 80 -0.87 -5.64 -3.34
N VAL A 81 -1.75 -4.63 -3.34
CA VAL A 81 -3.20 -4.81 -3.37
C VAL A 81 -3.85 -3.82 -4.34
N PRO A 82 -5.01 -4.17 -4.93
CA PRO A 82 -5.79 -3.21 -5.70
C PRO A 82 -6.36 -2.11 -4.80
N GLU A 83 -6.68 -0.95 -5.37
CA GLU A 83 -7.28 0.19 -4.65
C GLU A 83 -8.47 -0.19 -3.76
N ALA A 84 -9.35 -1.07 -4.26
CA ALA A 84 -10.57 -1.48 -3.57
C ALA A 84 -10.33 -2.20 -2.23
N ASP A 85 -9.15 -2.78 -2.04
CA ASP A 85 -8.77 -3.46 -0.80
C ASP A 85 -8.05 -2.52 0.19
N VAL A 86 -7.67 -1.30 -0.24
CA VAL A 86 -6.93 -0.35 0.60
C VAL A 86 -7.87 0.43 1.52
N PRO A 87 -7.61 0.47 2.84
CA PRO A 87 -8.39 1.32 3.74
C PRO A 87 -8.27 2.81 3.38
N GLY A 88 -9.39 3.53 3.35
CA GLY A 88 -9.44 4.93 2.91
C GLY A 88 -8.51 5.87 3.69
N ALA A 89 -8.24 5.60 4.97
CA ALA A 89 -7.29 6.38 5.77
C ALA A 89 -5.86 6.36 5.19
N LEU A 90 -5.44 5.23 4.58
CA LEU A 90 -4.13 5.15 3.92
C LEU A 90 -4.14 5.89 2.60
N ILE A 91 -5.22 5.77 1.81
CA ILE A 91 -5.38 6.53 0.55
C ILE A 91 -5.30 8.03 0.82
N ASN A 92 -5.98 8.52 1.87
CA ASN A 92 -5.98 9.93 2.27
C ASN A 92 -4.62 10.44 2.76
N CYS A 93 -3.71 9.54 3.14
CA CYS A 93 -2.36 9.89 3.57
C CYS A 93 -1.39 10.08 2.38
N ILE A 94 -1.78 9.61 1.19
CA ILE A 94 -0.93 9.69 0.00
C ILE A 94 -0.83 11.13 -0.47
N LYS A 95 0.40 11.56 -0.73
CA LYS A 95 0.70 12.83 -1.38
C LYS A 95 1.48 12.59 -2.64
N ASP A 96 1.17 13.39 -3.66
CA ASP A 96 1.91 13.43 -4.91
C ASP A 96 3.16 14.30 -4.72
N GLU A 97 4.32 13.74 -5.04
CA GLU A 97 5.64 14.37 -4.91
C GLU A 97 6.43 14.22 -6.22
N LEU A 98 7.08 15.31 -6.65
CA LEU A 98 8.00 15.30 -7.79
C LEU A 98 9.35 14.69 -7.35
N ILE A 99 9.91 13.81 -8.17
CA ILE A 99 11.17 13.09 -7.91
C ILE A 99 12.22 13.30 -9.00
#